data_AF-A0A7W0UMZ4-F1
#
_entry.id   AF-A0A7W0UMZ4-F1
#
_cell.length_a   1.000
_cell.length_b   1.000
_cell.length_c   1.000
_cell.angle_alpha   90.00
_cell.angle_beta   90.00
_cell.angle_gamma   90.00
#
_symmetry.space_group_name_H-M   'P 1'
#
loop_
_entity.id
_entity.type
_entity.pdbx_description
1 polymer ?
#
loop_
_entity_poly.entity_id
_entity_poly.type
_entity_poly.pdbx_seq_one_letter_code
_entity_poly.pdbx_strand_id
1 'polypeptide(L)'
;MLGSVLAISVGNYAELGRWDDARTLVDELIPVIRAHPGAAAGWEMVAPYAGHLGVREELRQIVETAPPSAWNDASLRSLELDFRGAAEIFAAMPSPTLEARQRSSAGEQLIQAGRRAEGEVELQKALAFYRSVGATFFIQRAEAHLAKSA
;
A
#
# COMPACT_ATOMS: atom_id res chain seq x y z
N MET A 1 11.18 -13.12 11.05
CA MET A 1 10.43 -13.80 9.95
C MET A 1 8.92 -13.80 10.18
N LEU A 2 8.40 -14.23 11.34
CA LEU A 2 6.94 -14.31 11.57
C LEU A 2 6.19 -12.99 11.31
N GLY A 3 6.71 -11.86 11.80
CA GLY A 3 6.09 -10.54 11.57
C GLY A 3 5.94 -10.17 10.09
N SER A 4 6.93 -10.50 9.25
CA SER A 4 6.88 -10.20 7.81
C SER A 4 5.87 -11.06 7.06
N VAL A 5 5.72 -12.33 7.44
CA VAL A 5 4.69 -13.21 6.85
C VAL A 5 3.30 -12.70 7.19
N LEU A 6 3.08 -12.29 8.44
CA LEU A 6 1.81 -11.69 8.87
C LEU A 6 1.53 -10.38 8.10
N ALA A 7 2.50 -9.47 7.99
CA ALA A 7 2.33 -8.20 7.28
C ALA A 7 1.98 -8.38 5.79
N ILE A 8 2.69 -9.27 5.09
CA ILE A 8 2.39 -9.61 3.69
C ILE A 8 0.98 -10.22 3.57
N SER A 9 0.61 -11.11 4.49
CA SER A 9 -0.72 -11.76 4.49
C SER A 9 -1.84 -10.76 4.74
N VAL A 10 -1.66 -9.83 5.69
CA VAL A 10 -2.58 -8.71 5.94
C VAL A 10 -2.77 -7.88 4.68
N GLY A 11 -1.67 -7.44 4.05
CA GLY A 11 -1.73 -6.64 2.82
C GLY A 11 -2.42 -7.37 1.67
N ASN A 12 -2.17 -8.67 1.50
CA ASN A 12 -2.83 -9.48 0.47
C ASN A 12 -4.32 -9.67 0.73
N TYR A 13 -4.74 -9.95 1.97
CA TYR A 13 -6.16 -10.06 2.29
C TYR A 13 -6.87 -8.71 2.11
N ALA A 14 -6.26 -7.62 2.54
CA ALA A 14 -6.78 -6.28 2.34
C ALA A 14 -6.89 -5.93 0.84
N GLU A 15 -5.89 -6.27 0.03
CA GLU A 15 -5.91 -6.07 -1.43
C GLU A 15 -7.09 -6.79 -2.10
N LEU A 16 -7.43 -7.98 -1.61
CA LEU A 16 -8.55 -8.80 -2.09
C LEU A 16 -9.90 -8.40 -1.48
N GLY A 17 -9.95 -7.36 -0.63
CA GLY A 17 -11.17 -6.95 0.08
C GLY A 17 -11.64 -7.93 1.16
N ARG A 18 -10.78 -8.87 1.58
CA ARG A 18 -11.04 -9.82 2.67
C ARG A 18 -10.74 -9.16 4.02
N TRP A 19 -11.56 -8.17 4.37
CA TRP A 19 -11.30 -7.27 5.50
C TRP A 19 -11.29 -7.96 6.86
N ASP A 20 -12.15 -8.96 7.08
CA ASP A 20 -12.21 -9.70 8.35
C ASP A 20 -10.94 -10.55 8.57
N ASP A 21 -10.44 -11.20 7.52
CA ASP A 21 -9.18 -11.95 7.57
C ASP A 21 -7.98 -11.02 7.79
N ALA A 22 -7.97 -9.88 7.07
CA ALA A 22 -6.93 -8.86 7.23
C ALA A 22 -6.94 -8.27 8.64
N ARG A 23 -8.13 -8.02 9.23
CA ARG A 23 -8.29 -7.53 10.60
C ARG A 23 -7.80 -8.54 11.61
N THR A 24 -8.19 -9.80 11.47
CA THR A 24 -7.75 -10.88 12.36
C THR A 24 -6.22 -10.96 12.39
N LEU A 25 -5.57 -10.94 11.22
CA LEU A 25 -4.11 -11.00 11.18
C LEU A 25 -3.41 -9.71 11.62
N VAL A 26 -4.04 -8.53 11.43
CA VAL A 26 -3.42 -7.28 11.90
C VAL A 26 -3.42 -7.19 13.42
N ASP A 27 -4.42 -7.76 14.09
CA ASP A 27 -4.47 -7.89 15.55
C ASP A 27 -3.31 -8.73 16.11
N GLU A 28 -2.91 -9.78 15.37
CA GLU A 28 -1.73 -10.58 15.73
C GLU A 28 -0.42 -9.88 15.37
N LEU A 29 -0.41 -9.11 14.27
CA LEU A 29 0.78 -8.41 13.78
C LEU A 29 1.21 -7.28 14.72
N ILE A 30 0.28 -6.43 15.16
CA ILE A 30 0.60 -5.20 15.92
C ILE A 30 1.46 -5.49 17.17
N PRO A 31 1.12 -6.46 18.04
CA PRO A 31 1.96 -6.80 19.19
C PRO A 31 3.37 -7.26 18.80
N VAL A 32 3.48 -8.06 17.72
CA VAL A 32 4.77 -8.61 17.25
C VAL A 32 5.69 -7.50 16.78
N ILE A 33 5.18 -6.56 15.97
CA ILE A 33 5.98 -5.47 15.42
C ILE A 33 6.30 -4.40 16.47
N ARG A 34 5.40 -4.17 17.44
CA ARG A 34 5.66 -3.27 18.57
C ARG A 34 6.82 -3.75 19.44
N ALA A 35 6.92 -5.07 19.65
CA ALA A 35 8.02 -5.65 20.40
C ALA A 35 9.36 -5.59 19.66
N HIS A 36 9.34 -5.51 18.32
CA HIS A 36 10.54 -5.48 17.50
C HIS A 36 10.40 -4.51 16.32
N PRO A 37 10.42 -3.18 16.56
CA PRO A 37 10.16 -2.18 15.53
C PRO A 37 11.16 -2.20 14.37
N GLY A 38 12.37 -2.75 14.56
CA GLY A 38 13.37 -2.93 13.49
C GLY A 38 13.31 -4.26 12.74
N ALA A 39 12.46 -5.21 13.17
CA ALA A 39 12.45 -6.58 12.64
C ALA A 39 11.29 -6.89 11.68
N ALA A 40 10.38 -5.94 11.47
CA ALA A 40 9.17 -6.17 10.67
C ALA A 40 9.25 -5.49 9.29
N ALA A 41 10.01 -6.09 8.39
CA ALA A 41 9.77 -5.85 6.96
C ALA A 41 8.32 -6.21 6.61
N GLY A 42 7.66 -5.44 5.73
CA GLY A 42 6.33 -5.77 5.22
C GLY A 42 5.22 -4.77 5.56
N TRP A 43 5.42 -3.80 6.46
CA TRP A 43 4.37 -2.81 6.75
C TRP A 43 4.05 -1.88 5.58
N GLU A 44 4.93 -1.77 4.59
CA GLU A 44 4.63 -1.12 3.32
C GLU A 44 3.46 -1.78 2.57
N MET A 45 3.18 -3.06 2.86
CA MET A 45 2.00 -3.78 2.36
C MET A 45 0.74 -3.50 3.18
N VAL A 46 0.87 -3.07 4.44
CA VAL A 46 -0.25 -2.80 5.36
C VAL A 46 -0.66 -1.33 5.34
N ALA A 47 0.31 -0.42 5.22
CA ALA A 47 0.13 1.03 5.32
C ALA A 47 -1.01 1.60 4.45
N PRO A 48 -1.19 1.19 3.17
CA PRO A 48 -2.30 1.68 2.35
C PRO A 48 -3.69 1.39 2.93
N TYR A 49 -3.82 0.31 3.70
CA TYR A 49 -5.08 -0.18 4.23
C TYR A 49 -5.26 0.12 5.72
N ALA A 50 -4.24 0.68 6.39
CA ALA A 50 -4.24 0.87 7.84
C ALA A 50 -5.41 1.72 8.35
N GLY A 51 -5.91 2.65 7.53
CA GLY A 51 -7.11 3.43 7.84
C GLY A 51 -8.39 2.56 7.86
N HIS A 52 -8.55 1.69 6.87
CA HIS A 52 -9.69 0.76 6.81
C HIS A 52 -9.61 -0.30 7.91
N LEU A 53 -8.39 -0.76 8.20
CA LEU A 53 -8.14 -1.71 9.26
C LEU A 53 -8.25 -1.08 10.65
N GLY A 54 -8.32 0.25 10.80
CA GLY A 54 -8.40 0.91 12.11
C GLY A 54 -7.14 0.75 12.96
N VAL A 55 -5.96 0.75 12.32
CA VAL A 55 -4.64 0.63 13.00
C VAL A 55 -3.64 1.70 12.54
N ARG A 56 -4.11 2.76 11.87
CA ARG A 56 -3.25 3.81 11.28
C ARG A 56 -2.36 4.48 12.33
N GLU A 57 -2.92 4.83 13.49
CA GLU A 57 -2.21 5.53 14.55
C GLU A 57 -1.11 4.65 15.15
N GLU A 58 -1.48 3.42 15.51
CA GLU A 58 -0.58 2.44 16.09
C GLU A 58 0.55 2.09 15.13
N LEU A 59 0.23 1.90 13.85
CA LEU A 59 1.25 1.60 12.84
C LEU A 59 2.19 2.79 12.62
N ARG A 60 1.68 4.03 12.62
CA ARG A 60 2.53 5.22 12.49
C ARG A 60 3.52 5.33 13.65
N GLN A 61 3.04 5.20 14.88
CA GLN A 61 3.91 5.25 16.07
C GLN A 61 5.01 4.20 15.99
N ILE A 62 4.69 2.98 15.55
CA ILE A 62 5.67 1.90 15.40
C ILE A 62 6.72 2.28 14.34
N VAL A 63 6.30 2.76 13.17
CA VAL A 63 7.22 3.16 12.08
C VAL A 63 8.10 4.34 12.49
N GLU A 64 7.58 5.32 13.24
CA GLU A 64 8.35 6.46 13.77
C GLU A 64 9.42 6.05 14.79
N THR A 65 9.21 4.96 15.52
CA THR A 65 10.23 4.42 16.45
C THR A 65 11.25 3.49 15.80
N ALA A 66 11.01 3.06 14.55
CA ALA A 66 11.93 2.18 13.84
C ALA A 66 13.18 2.94 13.36
N PRO A 67 14.33 2.27 13.15
CA PRO A 67 15.51 2.90 12.57
C PRO A 67 15.19 3.58 11.23
N PRO A 68 15.70 4.81 10.97
CA PRO A 68 15.39 5.54 9.74
C PRO A 68 15.71 4.75 8.48
N SER A 69 14.77 4.75 7.52
CA SER A 69 14.96 4.15 6.20
C SER A 69 13.96 4.71 5.20
N ALA A 70 14.32 4.71 3.92
CA ALA A 70 13.41 5.15 2.86
C ALA A 70 12.13 4.27 2.76
N TRP A 71 12.17 3.03 3.25
CA TRP A 71 10.99 2.17 3.39
C TRP A 71 10.00 2.70 4.42
N ASN A 72 10.52 3.22 5.54
CA ASN A 72 9.72 3.84 6.59
C ASN A 72 9.15 5.17 6.10
N ASP A 73 9.95 5.98 5.42
CA ASP A 73 9.50 7.26 4.83
C ASP A 73 8.34 7.04 3.84
N ALA A 74 8.45 6.05 2.95
CA ALA A 74 7.38 5.70 2.03
C ALA A 74 6.12 5.19 2.75
N SER A 75 6.30 4.41 3.83
CA SER A 75 5.19 3.88 4.62
C SER A 75 4.47 5.00 5.39
N LEU A 76 5.19 5.95 5.98
CA LEU A 76 4.62 7.13 6.64
C LEU A 76 3.79 7.97 5.67
N ARG A 77 4.31 8.25 4.47
CA ARG A 77 3.53 8.93 3.42
C ARG A 77 2.26 8.17 3.05
N SER A 78 2.35 6.85 2.92
CA SER A 78 1.18 5.99 2.66
C SER A 78 0.14 6.06 3.79
N LEU A 79 0.57 6.10 5.05
CA LEU A 79 -0.31 6.28 6.22
C LEU A 79 -1.02 7.65 6.22
N GLU A 80 -0.38 8.67 5.67
CA GLU A 80 -0.92 10.02 5.46
C GLU A 80 -1.80 10.15 4.19
N LEU A 81 -2.02 9.04 3.46
CA LEU A 81 -2.71 9.01 2.17
C LEU A 81 -1.98 9.81 1.07
N ASP A 82 -0.70 10.11 1.25
CA ASP A 82 0.21 10.61 0.21
C ASP A 82 0.80 9.43 -0.58
N PHE A 83 -0.08 8.70 -1.28
CA PHE A 83 0.30 7.55 -2.09
C PHE A 83 1.21 7.95 -3.27
N ARG A 84 1.05 9.16 -3.80
CA ARG A 84 1.91 9.66 -4.87
C ARG A 84 3.33 9.90 -4.35
N GLY A 85 3.49 10.55 -3.20
CA GLY A 85 4.80 10.75 -2.58
C GLY A 85 5.45 9.42 -2.17
N ALA A 86 4.68 8.45 -1.66
CA ALA A 86 5.18 7.11 -1.39
C ALA A 86 5.68 6.41 -2.67
N ALA A 87 4.96 6.55 -3.79
CA ALA A 87 5.36 5.99 -5.08
C ALA A 87 6.69 6.57 -5.58
N GLU A 88 6.93 7.88 -5.44
CA GLU A 88 8.20 8.50 -5.84
C GLU A 88 9.39 7.93 -5.05
N ILE A 89 9.20 7.64 -3.76
CA ILE A 89 10.25 7.01 -2.95
C ILE A 89 10.53 5.58 -3.43
N PHE A 90 9.50 4.79 -3.73
CA PHE A 90 9.70 3.43 -4.26
C PHE A 90 10.33 3.41 -5.66
N ALA A 91 10.03 4.40 -6.51
CA ALA A 91 10.69 4.57 -7.80
C ALA A 91 12.20 4.82 -7.64
N ALA A 92 12.60 5.57 -6.61
CA ALA A 92 14.01 5.80 -6.29
C ALA A 92 14.70 4.58 -5.64
N MET A 93 13.94 3.65 -5.03
CA MET A 93 14.42 2.41 -4.39
C MET A 93 14.38 1.18 -5.32
N PRO A 94 14.57 1.38 -6.63
CA PRO A 94 14.09 0.50 -7.73
C PRO A 94 13.13 -0.64 -7.33
N SER A 95 11.99 -0.31 -6.70
CA SER A 95 10.99 -1.29 -6.26
C SER A 95 9.71 -1.15 -7.11
N PRO A 96 9.70 -1.66 -8.35
CA PRO A 96 8.64 -1.36 -9.31
C PRO A 96 7.27 -1.93 -8.90
N THR A 97 7.26 -3.05 -8.16
CA THR A 97 6.02 -3.62 -7.61
C THR A 97 5.36 -2.70 -6.59
N LEU A 98 6.16 -2.11 -5.68
CA LEU A 98 5.65 -1.21 -4.66
C LEU A 98 5.30 0.16 -5.22
N GLU A 99 6.09 0.66 -6.17
CA GLU A 99 5.73 1.85 -6.93
C GLU A 99 4.35 1.66 -7.57
N ALA A 100 4.15 0.62 -8.37
CA ALA A 100 2.88 0.40 -9.08
C ALA A 100 1.68 0.26 -8.12
N ARG A 101 1.87 -0.36 -6.95
CA ARG A 101 0.83 -0.46 -5.91
C ARG A 101 0.44 0.92 -5.36
N GLN A 102 1.42 1.75 -5.03
CA GLN A 102 1.15 3.11 -4.53
C GLN A 102 0.56 4.01 -5.64
N ARG A 103 1.03 3.89 -6.88
CA ARG A 103 0.44 4.56 -8.05
C ARG A 103 -1.03 4.18 -8.26
N SER A 104 -1.36 2.91 -8.08
CA SER A 104 -2.75 2.43 -8.16
C SER A 104 -3.61 3.05 -7.07
N SER A 105 -3.15 3.01 -5.82
CA SER A 105 -3.85 3.61 -4.68
C SER A 105 -4.05 5.12 -4.86
N ALA A 106 -3.03 5.83 -5.36
CA ALA A 106 -3.11 7.25 -5.68
C ALA A 106 -4.16 7.52 -6.77
N GLY A 107 -4.14 6.74 -7.85
CA GLY A 107 -5.08 6.87 -8.96
C GLY A 107 -6.53 6.63 -8.54
N GLU A 108 -6.78 5.58 -7.77
CA GLU A 108 -8.09 5.25 -7.22
C GLU A 108 -8.62 6.38 -6.31
N GLN A 109 -7.78 6.86 -5.37
CA GLN A 109 -8.14 7.95 -4.46
C GLN A 109 -8.44 9.26 -5.21
N LEU A 110 -7.63 9.62 -6.20
CA LEU A 110 -7.83 10.85 -6.98
C LEU A 110 -9.12 10.80 -7.80
N ILE A 111 -9.43 9.66 -8.42
CA ILE A 111 -10.69 9.47 -9.16
C ILE A 111 -11.88 9.57 -8.21
N GLN A 112 -11.83 8.90 -7.05
CA GLN A 112 -12.88 8.99 -6.03
C GLN A 112 -13.09 10.42 -5.52
N ALA A 113 -12.03 11.21 -5.45
CA ALA A 113 -12.08 12.63 -5.07
C ALA A 113 -12.47 13.57 -6.22
N GLY A 114 -12.88 13.05 -7.39
CA GLY A 114 -13.29 13.85 -8.56
C GLY A 114 -12.14 14.43 -9.38
N ARG A 115 -10.88 14.14 -9.04
CA ARG A 115 -9.67 14.60 -9.75
C ARG A 115 -9.26 13.59 -10.81
N ARG A 116 -10.18 13.29 -11.73
CA ARG A 116 -10.06 12.18 -12.69
C ARG A 116 -8.79 12.23 -13.52
N ALA A 117 -8.49 13.36 -14.18
CA ALA A 117 -7.35 13.47 -15.08
C ALA A 117 -6.01 13.15 -14.37
N GLU A 118 -5.86 13.58 -13.12
CA GLU A 118 -4.67 13.28 -12.32
C GLU A 118 -4.64 11.82 -11.89
N GLY A 119 -5.80 11.24 -11.53
CA GLY A 119 -5.88 9.83 -11.19
C GLY A 119 -5.60 8.90 -12.36
N GLU A 120 -6.05 9.25 -13.57
CA GLU A 120 -5.73 8.50 -14.80
C GLU A 120 -4.22 8.44 -15.05
N VAL A 121 -3.50 9.54 -14.86
CA VAL A 121 -2.04 9.58 -15.03
C VAL A 121 -1.36 8.56 -14.11
N GLU A 122 -1.77 8.49 -12.84
CA GLU A 122 -1.19 7.54 -11.88
C GLU A 122 -1.57 6.09 -12.20
N LEU A 123 -2.83 5.83 -12.60
CA LEU A 123 -3.24 4.48 -13.05
C LEU A 123 -2.51 4.03 -14.31
N GLN A 124 -2.22 4.91 -15.26
CA GLN A 124 -1.46 4.55 -16.46
C GLN A 124 -0.01 4.16 -16.12
N LYS A 125 0.64 4.85 -15.17
CA LYS A 125 1.98 4.46 -14.67
C LYS A 125 1.95 3.06 -14.06
N ALA A 126 0.95 2.77 -13.23
CA ALA A 126 0.78 1.44 -12.64
C ALA A 126 0.52 0.36 -13.70
N LEU A 127 -0.37 0.63 -14.66
CA LEU A 127 -0.71 -0.27 -15.77
C LEU A 127 0.49 -0.62 -16.64
N ALA A 128 1.40 0.33 -16.89
CA ALA A 128 2.61 0.08 -17.66
C ALA A 128 3.44 -1.05 -17.03
N PHE A 129 3.62 -1.03 -15.70
CA PHE A 129 4.28 -2.10 -14.98
C PHE A 129 3.45 -3.39 -14.97
N TYR A 130 2.16 -3.33 -14.58
CA TYR A 130 1.36 -4.54 -14.47
C TYR A 130 1.22 -5.31 -15.78
N ARG A 131 1.16 -4.61 -16.92
CA ARG A 131 1.17 -5.24 -18.24
C ARG A 131 2.50 -5.90 -18.57
N SER A 132 3.64 -5.32 -18.16
CA SER A 132 4.95 -5.91 -18.44
C SER A 132 5.19 -7.23 -17.68
N VAL A 133 4.55 -7.40 -16.50
CA VAL A 133 4.65 -8.63 -15.69
C VAL A 133 3.42 -9.53 -15.77
N GLY A 134 2.41 -9.19 -16.59
CA GLY A 134 1.20 -9.99 -16.75
C GLY A 134 0.31 -10.07 -15.50
N ALA A 135 0.29 -9.03 -14.66
CA ALA A 135 -0.47 -8.99 -13.41
C ALA A 135 -1.97 -8.73 -13.64
N THR A 136 -2.66 -9.73 -14.22
CA THR A 136 -4.05 -9.64 -14.73
C THR A 136 -5.05 -9.07 -13.74
N PHE A 137 -5.00 -9.47 -12.46
CA PHE A 137 -5.87 -8.93 -11.41
C PHE A 137 -5.76 -7.40 -11.29
N PHE A 138 -4.54 -6.88 -11.23
CA PHE A 138 -4.30 -5.45 -11.08
C PHE A 138 -4.61 -4.66 -12.35
N ILE A 139 -4.35 -5.26 -13.52
CA ILE A 139 -4.74 -4.68 -14.81
C ILE A 139 -6.25 -4.46 -14.86
N GLN A 140 -7.03 -5.51 -14.57
CA GLN A 140 -8.49 -5.45 -14.61
C GLN A 140 -9.06 -4.45 -13.60
N ARG A 141 -8.50 -4.40 -12.39
CA ARG A 141 -8.89 -3.42 -11.36
C ARG A 141 -8.66 -1.98 -11.84
N ALA A 142 -7.46 -1.66 -12.32
CA ALA A 142 -7.14 -0.32 -12.81
C ALA A 142 -8.01 0.07 -14.02
N GLU A 143 -8.21 -0.83 -14.98
CA GLU A 143 -9.07 -0.59 -16.15
C GLU A 143 -10.53 -0.38 -15.75
N ALA A 144 -11.05 -1.10 -14.74
CA ALA A 144 -12.39 -0.88 -14.21
C ALA A 144 -12.56 0.52 -13.59
N HIS A 145 -11.53 1.03 -12.89
CA HIS A 145 -11.54 2.40 -12.37
C HIS A 145 -11.53 3.45 -13.49
N LEU A 146 -10.79 3.20 -14.58
CA LEU A 146 -10.82 4.05 -15.77
C LEU A 146 -12.19 4.00 -16.47
N ALA A 147 -12.83 2.83 -16.57
CA ALA A 147 -14.07 2.64 -17.31
C ALA A 147 -15.33 3.19 -16.60
N LYS A 148 -15.35 3.30 -15.27
CA LYS A 148 -16.51 3.72 -14.46
C LYS A 148 -17.02 5.15 -14.71
N SER A 149 -16.57 5.84 -15.75
CA SER A 149 -17.08 7.17 -16.12
C SER A 149 -16.92 7.50 -17.62
N ALA A 150 -16.99 6.47 -18.50
CA ALA A 150 -17.22 6.66 -19.93
C ALA A 150 -18.72 6.76 -20.24
#